data_AF-C8CBC6-F1
#
_entry.id   AF-C8CBC6-F1
#
_cell.length_a   1.000
_cell.length_b   1.000
_cell.length_c   1.000
_cell.angle_alpha   90.00
_cell.angle_beta   90.00
_cell.angle_gamma   90.00
#
_symmetry.space_group_name_H-M   'P 1'
#
loop_
_entity.id
_entity.type
_entity.pdbx_description
1 polymer ?
#
loop_
_entity_poly.entity_id
_entity_poly.type
_entity_poly.pdbx_seq_one_letter_code
_entity_poly.pdbx_strand_id
1 'polypeptide(L)'
;HGANNGIHIALSLLESTKQEFPILSHADFYQLAGVVAVEVTGGPDVPFHPGREDKVEPPVEGRLPDATKGCDHLRQVFVKQMGLTDKDIVVLSGAHTLGRCHKERSGFEGPWTSNPLYFDNSYFKELLSEDKEGLLKLPADKALLDDA
;
A
#
# COMPACT_ATOMS: atom_id res chain seq x y z
N HIS A 1 12.68 -2.44 10.64
CA HIS A 1 12.80 -2.55 9.18
C HIS A 1 12.60 -1.19 8.54
N GLY A 2 13.49 -0.77 7.63
CA GLY A 2 13.48 0.58 7.05
C GLY A 2 12.18 0.90 6.30
N ALA A 3 11.68 -0.05 5.51
CA ALA A 3 10.44 0.09 4.74
C ALA A 3 9.17 0.21 5.62
N ASN A 4 9.22 -0.21 6.89
CA ASN A 4 8.09 -0.16 7.82
C ASN A 4 8.14 1.08 8.74
N ASN A 5 8.99 2.06 8.45
CA ASN A 5 9.12 3.25 9.29
C ASN A 5 7.76 4.00 9.38
N GLY A 6 7.29 4.23 10.61
CA GLY A 6 5.98 4.82 10.91
C GLY A 6 4.81 3.84 11.12
N ILE A 7 4.93 2.55 10.73
CA ILE A 7 3.82 1.58 10.89
C ILE A 7 3.46 1.34 12.36
N HIS A 8 4.41 1.45 13.27
CA HIS A 8 4.16 1.34 14.72
C HIS A 8 3.08 2.29 15.24
N ILE A 9 2.89 3.47 14.60
CA ILE A 9 1.81 4.39 14.96
C ILE A 9 0.44 3.77 14.66
N ALA A 10 0.29 3.15 13.49
CA ALA A 10 -0.95 2.48 13.11
C ALA A 10 -1.25 1.29 14.04
N LEU A 11 -0.23 0.51 14.42
CA LEU A 11 -0.40 -0.58 15.39
C LEU A 11 -0.90 -0.05 16.74
N SER A 12 -0.29 1.01 17.27
CA SER A 12 -0.72 1.63 18.52
C SER A 12 -2.15 2.18 18.47
N LEU A 13 -2.57 2.75 17.33
CA LEU A 13 -3.93 3.26 17.13
C LEU A 13 -4.98 2.14 17.08
N LEU A 14 -4.58 0.97 16.57
CA LEU A 14 -5.46 -0.19 16.40
C LEU A 14 -5.54 -1.08 17.65
N GLU A 15 -4.57 -0.96 18.56
CA GLU A 15 -4.41 -1.85 19.71
C GLU A 15 -5.65 -1.90 20.61
N SER A 16 -6.26 -0.75 20.95
CA SER A 16 -7.45 -0.73 21.81
C SER A 16 -8.61 -1.50 21.20
N THR A 17 -8.84 -1.33 19.89
CA THR A 17 -9.88 -2.07 19.17
C THR A 17 -9.52 -3.55 19.07
N LYS A 18 -8.27 -3.90 18.82
CA LYS A 18 -7.83 -5.31 18.76
C LYS A 18 -8.07 -6.05 20.09
N GLN A 19 -7.88 -5.38 21.22
CA GLN A 19 -8.08 -5.94 22.55
C GLN A 19 -9.55 -6.28 22.86
N GLU A 20 -10.50 -5.56 22.23
CA GLU A 20 -11.93 -5.87 22.35
C GLU A 20 -12.31 -7.18 21.63
N PHE A 21 -11.49 -7.65 20.69
CA PHE A 21 -11.73 -8.87 19.90
C PHE A 21 -10.57 -9.88 20.03
N PRO A 22 -10.40 -10.51 21.21
CA PRO A 22 -9.31 -11.46 21.45
C PRO A 22 -9.45 -12.75 20.63
N ILE A 23 -10.65 -13.08 20.14
CA ILE A 23 -10.91 -14.24 19.28
C ILE A 23 -10.31 -14.08 17.88
N LEU A 24 -10.12 -12.84 17.41
CA LEU A 24 -9.52 -12.58 16.11
C LEU A 24 -8.00 -12.67 16.21
N SER A 25 -7.37 -13.37 15.27
CA SER A 25 -5.93 -13.29 15.06
C SER A 25 -5.55 -11.86 14.66
N HIS A 26 -4.30 -11.46 14.94
CA HIS A 26 -3.78 -10.19 14.42
C HIS A 26 -3.75 -10.21 12.89
N ALA A 27 -3.45 -11.36 12.29
CA ALA A 27 -3.44 -11.55 10.85
C ALA A 27 -4.79 -11.19 10.20
N ASP A 28 -5.91 -11.70 10.73
CA ASP A 28 -7.23 -11.36 10.21
C ASP A 28 -7.63 -9.92 10.56
N PHE A 29 -7.32 -9.47 11.78
CA PHE A 29 -7.66 -8.12 12.22
C PHE A 29 -7.02 -7.04 11.33
N TYR A 30 -5.74 -7.16 11.01
CA TYR A 30 -5.06 -6.19 10.15
C TYR A 30 -5.53 -6.25 8.69
N GLN A 31 -5.85 -7.44 8.18
CA GLN A 31 -6.43 -7.57 6.84
C GLN A 31 -7.83 -6.95 6.78
N LEU A 32 -8.66 -7.15 7.81
CA LEU A 32 -9.96 -6.51 7.92
C LEU A 32 -9.83 -4.99 8.02
N ALA A 33 -8.89 -4.47 8.80
CA ALA A 33 -8.62 -3.03 8.88
C ALA A 33 -8.27 -2.44 7.49
N GLY A 34 -7.50 -3.16 6.68
CA GLY A 34 -7.20 -2.78 5.29
C GLY A 34 -8.45 -2.77 4.40
N VAL A 35 -9.30 -3.80 4.49
CA VAL A 35 -10.57 -3.86 3.75
C VAL A 35 -11.48 -2.68 4.12
N VAL A 36 -11.66 -2.42 5.43
CA VAL A 36 -12.48 -1.31 5.93
C VAL A 36 -11.91 0.04 5.51
N ALA A 37 -10.58 0.20 5.48
CA ALA A 37 -9.96 1.44 5.02
C ALA A 37 -10.27 1.76 3.55
N VAL A 38 -10.34 0.74 2.68
CA VAL A 38 -10.76 0.90 1.28
C VAL A 38 -12.25 1.24 1.20
N GLU A 39 -13.10 0.50 1.91
CA GLU A 39 -14.55 0.71 1.92
C GLU A 39 -14.94 2.11 2.41
N VAL A 40 -14.42 2.54 3.58
CA VAL A 40 -14.80 3.81 4.22
C VAL A 40 -14.35 5.04 3.42
N THR A 41 -13.38 4.88 2.52
CA THR A 41 -12.90 5.94 1.62
C THR A 41 -13.63 5.95 0.27
N GLY A 42 -14.67 5.12 0.10
CA GLY A 42 -15.49 5.04 -1.11
C GLY A 42 -14.97 4.05 -2.16
N GLY A 43 -14.04 3.17 -1.77
CA GLY A 43 -13.48 2.13 -2.63
C GLY A 43 -14.41 0.94 -2.83
N PRO A 44 -13.97 -0.08 -3.59
CA PRO A 44 -14.77 -1.27 -3.85
C PRO A 44 -14.91 -2.16 -2.60
N ASP A 45 -15.98 -2.94 -2.56
CA ASP A 45 -16.16 -4.01 -1.59
C ASP A 45 -15.14 -5.12 -1.85
N VAL A 46 -14.12 -5.24 -0.99
CA VAL A 46 -13.10 -6.30 -1.08
C VAL A 46 -13.56 -7.50 -0.25
N PRO A 47 -13.76 -8.69 -0.85
CA PRO A 47 -14.21 -9.86 -0.10
C PRO A 47 -13.23 -10.25 1.01
N PHE A 48 -13.72 -10.30 2.25
CA PHE A 48 -12.96 -10.74 3.41
C PHE A 48 -13.31 -12.17 3.79
N HIS A 49 -12.29 -13.02 3.92
CA HIS A 49 -12.42 -14.39 4.41
C HIS A 49 -11.52 -14.54 5.65
N PRO A 50 -12.10 -14.86 6.83
CA PRO A 50 -11.33 -15.11 8.04
C PRO A 50 -10.68 -16.50 8.02
N GLY A 51 -9.78 -16.75 8.97
CA GLY A 51 -9.09 -18.01 9.17
C GLY A 51 -7.57 -17.90 9.07
N ARG A 52 -6.99 -16.70 8.99
CA ARG A 52 -5.52 -16.55 9.06
C ARG A 52 -5.03 -16.81 10.48
N GLU A 53 -4.02 -17.65 10.60
CA GLU A 53 -3.35 -17.91 11.87
C GLU A 53 -2.18 -16.95 12.07
N ASP A 54 -1.97 -16.52 13.31
CA ASP A 54 -0.79 -15.72 13.68
C ASP A 54 0.46 -16.60 13.65
N LYS A 55 1.48 -16.17 12.90
CA LYS A 55 2.80 -16.80 12.89
C LYS A 55 3.71 -16.12 13.92
N VAL A 56 4.52 -16.92 14.61
CA VAL A 56 5.47 -16.43 15.62
C VAL A 56 6.64 -15.69 14.96
N GLU A 57 7.18 -16.27 13.88
CA GLU A 57 8.39 -15.77 13.25
C GLU A 57 8.08 -14.75 12.14
N PRO A 58 8.67 -13.55 12.19
CA PRO A 58 8.55 -12.59 11.11
C PRO A 58 9.35 -13.05 9.88
N PRO A 59 8.99 -12.59 8.67
CA PRO A 59 9.81 -12.82 7.49
C PRO A 59 11.13 -12.03 7.55
N VAL A 60 12.11 -12.45 6.76
CA VAL A 60 13.35 -11.67 6.56
C VAL A 60 13.04 -10.30 5.93
N GLU A 61 13.79 -9.28 6.35
CA GLU A 61 13.70 -7.92 5.81
C GLU A 61 14.15 -7.87 4.32
N GLY A 62 13.73 -6.82 3.60
CA GLY A 62 14.14 -6.57 2.21
C GLY A 62 13.21 -7.17 1.15
N ARG A 63 12.05 -7.67 1.57
CA ARG A 63 11.03 -8.29 0.69
C ARG A 63 10.00 -7.31 0.12
N LEU A 64 9.95 -6.08 0.63
CA LEU A 64 9.06 -5.02 0.16
C LEU A 64 9.67 -4.28 -1.05
N PRO A 65 8.85 -3.72 -1.94
CA PRO A 65 9.34 -3.00 -3.12
C PRO A 65 10.13 -1.75 -2.74
N ASP A 66 11.06 -1.36 -3.62
CA ASP A 66 11.90 -0.17 -3.49
C ASP A 66 11.34 0.89 -4.43
N ALA A 67 10.92 2.02 -3.86
CA ALA A 67 10.29 3.14 -4.58
C ALA A 67 11.19 3.76 -5.67
N THR A 68 12.50 3.53 -5.61
CA THR A 68 13.48 4.09 -6.57
C THR A 68 13.71 3.20 -7.80
N LYS A 69 13.16 1.98 -7.82
CA LYS A 69 13.37 1.00 -8.89
C LYS A 69 12.17 0.89 -9.83
N GLY A 70 12.40 0.37 -11.03
CA GLY A 70 11.38 0.22 -12.08
C GLY A 70 10.75 -1.18 -12.19
N CYS A 71 10.12 -1.45 -13.34
CA CYS A 71 9.25 -2.62 -13.55
C CYS A 71 9.91 -3.99 -13.37
N ASP A 72 11.20 -4.15 -13.67
CA ASP A 72 11.92 -5.40 -13.38
C ASP A 72 11.91 -5.73 -11.88
N HIS A 73 12.10 -4.72 -11.04
CA HIS A 73 12.03 -4.89 -9.58
C HIS A 73 10.60 -5.14 -9.11
N LEU A 74 9.61 -4.44 -9.69
CA LEU A 74 8.21 -4.70 -9.40
C LEU A 74 7.84 -6.15 -9.73
N ARG A 75 8.21 -6.66 -10.91
CA ARG A 75 7.98 -8.07 -11.27
C ARG A 75 8.77 -9.04 -10.39
N GLN A 76 9.99 -8.71 -9.98
CA GLN A 76 10.73 -9.52 -9.02
C GLN A 76 9.97 -9.68 -7.69
N VAL A 77 9.39 -8.59 -7.17
CA VAL A 77 8.69 -8.61 -5.89
C VAL A 77 7.28 -9.19 -6.04
N PHE A 78 6.45 -8.64 -6.90
CA PHE A 78 5.04 -9.00 -6.99
C PHE A 78 4.81 -10.31 -7.76
N VAL A 79 5.51 -10.53 -8.87
CA VAL A 79 5.32 -11.77 -9.65
C VAL A 79 6.15 -12.91 -9.05
N LYS A 80 7.47 -12.77 -8.99
CA LYS A 80 8.34 -13.90 -8.60
C LYS A 80 8.22 -14.26 -7.12
N GLN A 81 8.05 -13.28 -6.24
CA GLN A 81 8.02 -13.54 -4.79
C GLN A 81 6.59 -13.66 -4.22
N MET A 82 5.62 -12.86 -4.70
CA MET A 82 4.24 -12.89 -4.19
C MET A 82 3.29 -13.74 -5.06
N GLY A 83 3.66 -14.09 -6.29
CA GLY A 83 2.83 -14.91 -7.18
C GLY A 83 1.67 -14.15 -7.84
N LEU A 84 1.76 -12.83 -7.90
CA LEU A 84 0.76 -11.95 -8.52
C LEU A 84 1.04 -11.76 -10.02
N THR A 85 0.13 -11.08 -10.72
CA THR A 85 0.24 -10.78 -12.16
C THR A 85 0.64 -9.32 -12.41
N ASP A 86 1.07 -8.99 -13.63
CA ASP A 86 1.33 -7.60 -14.03
C ASP A 86 0.09 -6.70 -13.88
N LYS A 87 -1.11 -7.27 -14.12
CA LYS A 87 -2.37 -6.58 -13.86
C LYS A 87 -2.52 -6.23 -12.37
N ASP A 88 -2.19 -7.16 -11.48
CA ASP A 88 -2.27 -6.93 -10.04
C ASP A 88 -1.27 -5.87 -9.58
N ILE A 89 -0.07 -5.80 -10.19
CA ILE A 89 0.90 -4.72 -9.92
C ILE A 89 0.26 -3.36 -10.20
N VAL A 90 -0.28 -3.16 -11.41
CA VAL A 90 -0.87 -1.86 -11.81
C VAL A 90 -2.08 -1.53 -10.95
N VAL A 91 -2.95 -2.51 -10.67
CA VAL A 91 -4.15 -2.31 -9.84
C VAL A 91 -3.77 -1.94 -8.40
N LEU A 92 -2.82 -2.66 -7.79
CA LEU A 92 -2.38 -2.40 -6.41
C LEU A 92 -1.61 -1.08 -6.28
N SER A 93 -0.85 -0.67 -7.29
CA SER A 93 -0.24 0.67 -7.32
C SER A 93 -1.28 1.79 -7.24
N GLY A 94 -2.50 1.55 -7.74
CA GLY A 94 -3.65 2.45 -7.60
C GLY A 94 -4.02 2.80 -6.15
N ALA A 95 -3.60 2.00 -5.16
CA ALA A 95 -3.84 2.31 -3.75
C ALA A 95 -3.14 3.60 -3.30
N HIS A 96 -2.09 4.05 -4.00
CA HIS A 96 -1.49 5.38 -3.79
C HIS A 96 -2.46 6.54 -4.09
N THR A 97 -3.65 6.30 -4.63
CA THR A 97 -4.73 7.31 -4.68
C THR A 97 -5.05 7.86 -3.29
N LEU A 98 -4.82 7.04 -2.24
CA LEU A 98 -4.94 7.41 -0.84
C LEU A 98 -3.57 7.77 -0.22
N GLY A 99 -3.60 8.71 0.71
CA GLY A 99 -2.48 9.04 1.57
C GLY A 99 -1.37 9.87 0.90
N ARG A 100 -0.18 9.77 1.48
CA ARG A 100 0.99 10.57 1.12
C ARG A 100 2.29 9.96 1.63
N CYS A 101 3.40 10.31 0.99
CA CYS A 101 4.72 10.13 1.59
C CYS A 101 5.01 11.20 2.65
N HIS A 102 5.88 10.82 3.59
CA HIS A 102 6.39 11.69 4.64
C HIS A 102 7.91 11.60 4.68
N LYS A 103 8.59 12.75 4.66
CA LYS A 103 10.04 12.85 4.51
C LYS A 103 10.81 12.10 5.60
N GLU A 104 10.32 12.10 6.83
CA GLU A 104 10.94 11.41 7.97
C GLU A 104 10.78 9.87 7.94
N ARG A 105 9.93 9.36 7.04
CA ARG A 105 9.67 7.91 6.88
C ARG A 105 10.43 7.34 5.69
N SER A 106 10.03 7.78 4.49
CA SER A 106 10.51 7.25 3.20
C SER A 106 11.54 8.14 2.51
N GLY A 107 11.78 9.36 3.00
CA GLY A 107 12.58 10.38 2.31
C GLY A 107 11.81 11.16 1.23
N PHE A 108 10.75 10.58 0.65
CA PHE A 108 9.79 11.26 -0.22
C PHE A 108 8.74 12.04 0.57
N GLU A 109 8.09 13.04 -0.05
CA GLU A 109 7.12 13.94 0.59
C GLU A 109 5.97 14.27 -0.36
N GLY A 110 4.74 14.29 0.18
CA GLY A 110 3.55 14.77 -0.53
C GLY A 110 2.57 13.66 -0.96
N PRO A 111 1.31 14.02 -1.25
CA PRO A 111 0.28 13.09 -1.73
C PRO A 111 0.41 12.84 -3.23
N TRP A 112 -0.13 11.72 -3.72
CA TRP A 112 -0.25 11.46 -5.17
C TRP A 112 -1.45 12.16 -5.79
N THR A 113 -2.49 12.45 -4.99
CA THR A 113 -3.76 13.03 -5.46
C THR A 113 -4.13 14.26 -4.64
N SER A 114 -4.96 15.12 -5.21
CA SER A 114 -5.47 16.30 -4.50
C SER A 114 -6.45 15.96 -3.37
N ASN A 115 -7.03 14.76 -3.38
CA ASN A 115 -8.00 14.27 -2.39
C ASN A 115 -7.53 12.94 -1.77
N PRO A 116 -6.49 12.94 -0.91
CA PRO A 116 -5.82 11.72 -0.44
C PRO A 116 -6.64 10.86 0.53
N LEU A 117 -7.93 11.15 0.73
CA LEU A 117 -8.86 10.38 1.57
C LEU A 117 -10.06 9.83 0.77
N TYR A 118 -10.04 9.98 -0.56
CA TYR A 118 -11.06 9.44 -1.46
C TYR A 118 -10.46 8.36 -2.35
N PHE A 119 -11.05 7.16 -2.32
CA PHE A 119 -10.63 6.07 -3.16
C PHE A 119 -11.31 6.19 -4.52
N ASP A 120 -10.54 6.61 -5.51
CA ASP A 120 -10.97 6.74 -6.90
C ASP A 120 -9.81 6.44 -7.87
N ASN A 121 -10.00 6.69 -9.15
CA ASN A 121 -8.97 6.50 -10.16
C ASN A 121 -8.04 7.71 -10.37
N SER A 122 -8.01 8.68 -9.45
CA SER A 122 -7.23 9.90 -9.60
C SER A 122 -5.73 9.63 -9.66
N TYR A 123 -5.21 8.64 -8.93
CA TYR A 123 -3.81 8.20 -9.07
C TYR A 123 -3.41 7.99 -10.54
N PHE A 124 -4.20 7.24 -11.31
CA PHE A 124 -3.88 6.96 -12.71
C PHE A 124 -4.01 8.20 -13.60
N LYS A 125 -5.01 9.06 -13.33
CA LYS A 125 -5.17 10.34 -14.06
C LYS A 125 -3.99 11.28 -13.83
N GLU A 126 -3.53 11.38 -12.59
CA GLU A 126 -2.37 12.18 -12.21
C GLU A 126 -1.07 11.58 -12.77
N LEU A 127 -0.94 10.25 -12.77
CA LEU A 127 0.21 9.56 -13.34
C LEU A 127 0.37 9.88 -14.84
N LEU A 128 -0.74 9.83 -15.59
CA LEU A 128 -0.79 10.11 -17.03
C LEU A 128 -0.67 11.60 -17.39
N SER A 129 -0.91 12.52 -16.45
CA SER A 129 -0.75 13.96 -16.70
C SER A 129 0.70 14.40 -16.53
N GLU A 130 1.02 15.63 -16.92
CA GLU A 130 2.30 16.25 -16.56
C GLU A 130 2.48 16.34 -15.03
N ASP A 131 3.71 16.55 -14.59
CA ASP A 131 4.01 16.72 -13.17
C ASP A 131 3.38 18.03 -12.65
N LYS A 132 2.61 17.93 -11.56
CA LYS A 132 1.93 19.06 -10.93
C LYS A 132 2.61 19.43 -9.63
N GLU A 133 2.77 20.73 -9.39
CA GLU A 133 3.29 21.22 -8.11
C GLU A 133 2.42 20.73 -6.94
N GLY A 134 3.07 20.19 -5.90
CA GLY A 134 2.40 19.67 -4.72
C GLY A 134 1.93 18.21 -4.81
N LEU A 135 2.01 17.56 -5.98
CA LEU A 135 1.72 16.13 -6.13
C LEU A 135 3.00 15.32 -6.35
N LEU A 136 2.99 14.09 -5.84
CA LEU A 136 4.09 13.15 -5.87
C LEU A 136 3.92 12.13 -7.00
N LYS A 137 5.04 11.78 -7.64
CA LYS A 137 5.19 10.55 -8.44
C LYS A 137 6.54 9.93 -8.13
N LEU A 138 6.55 8.72 -7.56
CA LEU A 138 7.77 7.99 -7.31
C LEU A 138 8.37 7.46 -8.62
N PRO A 139 9.69 7.18 -8.66
CA PRO A 139 10.29 6.46 -9.79
C PRO A 139 9.55 5.15 -10.13
N ALA A 140 9.13 4.38 -9.11
CA ALA A 140 8.34 3.17 -9.29
C ALA A 140 6.95 3.41 -9.90
N ASP A 141 6.31 4.56 -9.63
CA ASP A 141 5.03 4.92 -10.27
C ASP A 141 5.26 5.26 -11.74
N LYS A 142 6.27 6.09 -12.03
CA LYS A 142 6.63 6.51 -13.39
C LYS A 142 7.01 5.32 -14.27
N ALA A 143 7.66 4.30 -13.70
CA ALA A 143 8.02 3.09 -14.42
C ALA A 143 6.82 2.35 -15.04
N LEU A 144 5.62 2.49 -14.48
CA LEU A 144 4.40 1.88 -15.04
C LEU A 144 4.01 2.46 -16.40
N LEU A 145 4.53 3.64 -16.78
CA LEU A 145 4.27 4.28 -18.07
C LEU A 145 5.22 3.83 -19.18
N ASP A 146 6.40 3.37 -18.82
CA ASP A 146 7.50 3.08 -19.75
C ASP A 146 7.60 1.60 -20.14
N ASP A 147 6.72 0.76 -19.60
CA ASP A 147 6.70 -0.69 -19.81
C ASP A 147 5.68 -1.07 -20.89
N ALA A 148 6.13 -1.85 -21.88
CA ALA A 148 5.40 -2.19 -23.11
C ALA A 148 4.62 -3.52 -23.02
#